data_AF-W9URL3-F1
#
_entry.id   AF-W9URL3-F1
#
_cell.length_a   1.000
_cell.length_b   1.000
_cell.length_c   1.000
_cell.angle_alpha   90.00
_cell.angle_beta   90.00
_cell.angle_gamma   90.00
#
_symmetry.space_group_name_H-M   'P 1'
#
loop_
_entity.id
_entity.type
_entity.pdbx_description
1 polymer ?
#
loop_
_entity_poly.entity_id
_entity_poly.type
_entity_poly.pdbx_seq_one_letter_code
_entity_poly.pdbx_strand_id
1 'polypeptide(L)'
;MTQTGEDPTWHLLNEKTLQRIRAGSILLNAGRGPVIDQQALLRRMQAANDLTLVLDVWEHEPLVLPELAAYVRIATPHIAGYSLDGKIRGTWMLRQAVANALGFSPPLPLEHYLPVADARTLALEAQADMLLPVRLLYDPYRDDRALRQTLFLEAAEQAIAFDQLRKLYPVRREFSTLTLVVSSPVQATYLESLGFRVVLE
;
A
#
# COMPACT_ATOMS: atom_id res chain seq x y z
N MET A 1 17.09 0.35 -4.39
CA MET A 1 17.11 1.54 -5.26
C MET A 1 18.40 1.48 -6.04
N THR A 2 18.33 1.58 -7.36
CA THR A 2 19.49 1.50 -8.26
C THR A 2 19.88 2.91 -8.68
N GLN A 3 21.09 3.34 -8.32
CA GLN A 3 21.61 4.66 -8.70
C GLN A 3 22.45 4.60 -9.98
N THR A 4 23.04 3.43 -10.25
CA THR A 4 23.89 3.14 -11.39
C THR A 4 23.51 1.79 -12.00
N GLY A 5 24.11 1.45 -13.15
CA GLY A 5 23.82 0.22 -13.89
C GLY A 5 23.00 0.48 -15.15
N GLU A 6 22.55 -0.59 -15.78
CA GLU A 6 21.74 -0.56 -17.01
C GLU A 6 20.37 0.09 -16.78
N ASP A 7 19.74 -0.21 -15.64
CA ASP A 7 18.42 0.28 -15.26
C ASP A 7 18.44 1.09 -13.94
N PRO A 8 18.99 2.33 -13.94
CA PRO A 8 18.95 3.18 -12.77
C PRO A 8 17.51 3.67 -12.51
N THR A 9 17.09 3.61 -11.25
CA THR A 9 15.75 4.01 -10.79
C THR A 9 15.77 5.29 -9.96
N TRP A 10 16.95 5.78 -9.55
CA TRP A 10 17.11 7.07 -8.92
C TRP A 10 16.58 8.19 -9.82
N HIS A 11 15.63 8.97 -9.33
CA HIS A 11 14.96 10.05 -10.07
C HIS A 11 14.53 9.65 -11.48
N LEU A 12 14.00 8.42 -11.61
CA LEU A 12 13.33 7.95 -12.82
C LEU A 12 12.27 8.97 -13.25
N LEU A 13 11.52 9.50 -12.27
CA LEU A 13 10.64 10.66 -12.44
C LEU A 13 11.32 11.94 -11.91
N ASN A 14 12.25 12.47 -12.70
CA ASN A 14 12.86 13.80 -12.55
C ASN A 14 12.02 14.89 -13.25
N GLU A 15 12.44 16.15 -13.15
CA GLU A 15 11.75 17.28 -13.76
C GLU A 15 11.39 17.07 -15.25
N LYS A 16 12.31 16.55 -16.07
CA LYS A 16 12.05 16.33 -17.50
C LYS A 16 11.08 15.18 -17.77
N THR A 17 11.12 14.09 -17.01
CA THR A 17 10.20 12.96 -17.18
C THR A 17 8.83 13.30 -16.59
N LEU A 18 8.78 14.02 -15.47
CA LEU A 18 7.56 14.53 -14.89
C LEU A 18 6.80 15.36 -15.91
N GLN A 19 7.40 16.39 -16.54
CA GLN A 19 6.70 17.26 -17.51
C GLN A 19 6.06 16.52 -18.71
N ARG A 20 6.44 15.27 -18.98
CA ARG A 20 5.85 14.45 -20.05
C ARG A 20 4.59 13.69 -19.62
N ILE A 21 4.31 13.59 -18.33
CA ILE A 21 3.08 12.95 -17.83
C ILE A 21 1.89 13.81 -18.23
N ARG A 22 0.89 13.19 -18.86
CA ARG A 22 -0.33 13.85 -19.31
C ARG A 22 -1.08 14.50 -18.14
N ALA A 23 -1.54 15.73 -18.31
CA ALA A 23 -2.47 16.37 -17.37
C ALA A 23 -3.71 15.47 -17.11
N GLY A 24 -4.19 15.45 -15.87
CA GLY A 24 -5.27 14.59 -15.41
C GLY A 24 -4.85 13.17 -15.03
N SER A 25 -3.56 12.81 -15.16
CA SER A 25 -3.08 11.48 -14.77
C SER A 25 -3.04 11.28 -13.25
N ILE A 26 -3.13 10.01 -12.84
CA ILE A 26 -2.83 9.59 -11.47
C ILE A 26 -1.36 9.16 -11.42
N LEU A 27 -0.59 9.74 -10.51
CA LEU A 27 0.78 9.33 -10.21
C LEU A 27 0.80 8.65 -8.83
N LEU A 28 1.04 7.34 -8.82
CA LEU A 28 1.11 6.52 -7.61
C LEU A 28 2.55 6.04 -7.38
N ASN A 29 3.09 6.23 -6.17
CA ASN A 29 4.35 5.63 -5.75
C ASN A 29 4.23 4.97 -4.38
N ALA A 30 4.33 3.64 -4.37
CA ALA A 30 4.49 2.81 -3.18
C ALA A 30 5.73 1.90 -3.28
N GLY A 31 6.71 2.31 -4.10
CA GLY A 31 7.97 1.59 -4.30
C GLY A 31 9.07 2.11 -3.38
N ARG A 32 9.81 3.11 -3.84
CA ARG A 32 10.85 3.81 -3.07
C ARG A 32 10.76 5.31 -3.33
N GLY A 33 10.97 6.10 -2.29
CA GLY A 33 10.84 7.56 -2.34
C GLY A 33 11.66 8.21 -3.46
N PRO A 34 12.99 8.03 -3.49
CA PRO A 34 13.85 8.71 -4.47
C PRO A 34 13.72 8.21 -5.91
N VAL A 35 12.74 7.36 -6.22
CA VAL A 35 12.37 7.09 -7.62
C VAL A 35 11.76 8.33 -8.28
N ILE A 36 11.14 9.19 -7.47
CA ILE A 36 10.61 10.48 -7.89
C ILE A 36 11.46 11.58 -7.23
N ASP A 37 11.92 12.54 -8.03
CA ASP A 37 12.44 13.81 -7.51
C ASP A 37 11.24 14.60 -6.94
N GLN A 38 11.08 14.56 -5.63
CA GLN A 38 9.92 15.12 -4.95
C GLN A 38 9.92 16.65 -4.96
N GLN A 39 11.09 17.28 -5.07
CA GLN A 39 11.18 18.73 -5.21
C GLN A 39 10.74 19.18 -6.62
N ALA A 40 11.11 18.44 -7.67
CA ALA A 40 10.60 18.68 -9.02
C ALA A 40 9.09 18.41 -9.13
N LEU A 41 8.60 17.37 -8.45
CA LEU A 41 7.16 17.09 -8.37
C LEU A 41 6.41 18.25 -7.70
N LEU A 42 6.91 18.77 -6.58
CA LEU A 42 6.33 19.93 -5.91
C LEU A 42 6.26 21.15 -6.83
N ARG A 43 7.34 21.48 -7.54
CA ARG A 43 7.36 22.60 -8.51
C ARG A 43 6.26 22.45 -9.57
N ARG A 44 6.08 21.25 -10.12
CA ARG A 44 5.00 21.00 -11.09
C ARG A 44 3.62 21.21 -10.46
N MET A 45 3.38 20.65 -9.28
CA MET A 45 2.09 20.76 -8.60
C MET A 45 1.74 22.19 -8.25
N GLN A 46 2.73 23.01 -7.87
CA GLN A 46 2.54 24.45 -7.65
C GLN A 46 2.22 25.20 -8.96
N ALA A 47 2.84 24.81 -10.07
CA ALA A 47 2.65 25.49 -11.36
C ALA A 47 1.31 25.17 -12.03
N ALA A 48 0.86 23.91 -11.98
CA ALA A 48 -0.30 23.45 -12.76
C ALA A 48 -1.37 22.71 -11.95
N ASN A 49 -1.00 22.11 -10.82
CA ASN A 49 -1.87 21.25 -10.00
C ASN A 49 -2.68 20.24 -10.83
N ASP A 50 -2.03 19.64 -11.83
CA ASP A 50 -2.69 18.91 -12.92
C ASP A 50 -2.63 17.39 -12.78
N LEU A 51 -2.08 16.87 -11.67
CA LEU A 51 -1.98 15.45 -11.38
C LEU A 51 -2.75 15.09 -10.10
N THR A 52 -3.24 13.85 -10.04
CA THR A 52 -3.67 13.24 -8.77
C THR A 52 -2.52 12.42 -8.20
N LEU A 53 -1.97 12.82 -7.06
CA LEU A 53 -0.84 12.11 -6.44
C LEU A 53 -1.32 11.14 -5.35
N VAL A 54 -0.73 9.95 -5.31
CA VAL A 54 -0.88 8.95 -4.24
C VAL A 54 0.51 8.46 -3.84
N LEU A 55 0.98 8.85 -2.66
CA LEU A 55 2.35 8.55 -2.22
C LEU A 55 2.31 7.79 -0.89
N ASP A 56 2.95 6.61 -0.89
CA ASP A 56 3.26 5.86 0.35
C ASP A 56 4.73 6.03 0.74
N VAL A 57 5.60 6.44 -0.19
CA VAL A 57 7.04 6.56 0.05
C VAL A 57 7.56 7.97 -0.21
N TRP A 58 8.57 8.38 0.57
CA TRP A 58 9.10 9.75 0.59
C TRP A 58 10.60 9.80 0.37
N GLU A 59 11.08 10.83 -0.33
CA GLU A 59 12.49 10.89 -0.77
C GLU A 59 13.46 10.97 0.42
N HIS A 60 13.06 11.66 1.48
CA HIS A 60 13.87 11.90 2.68
C HIS A 60 13.28 11.25 3.94
N GLU A 61 12.66 10.08 3.80
CA GLU A 61 12.14 9.32 4.95
C GLU A 61 13.16 9.24 6.10
N PRO A 62 12.72 9.41 7.36
CA PRO A 62 11.32 9.50 7.81
C PRO A 62 10.69 10.90 7.71
N LEU A 63 11.39 11.89 7.12
CA LEU A 63 10.85 13.23 6.93
C LEU A 63 9.94 13.28 5.70
N VAL A 64 8.80 13.95 5.88
CA VAL A 64 7.82 14.18 4.82
C VAL A 64 7.73 15.67 4.57
N LEU A 65 7.95 16.09 3.32
CA LEU A 65 7.83 17.50 2.92
C LEU A 65 6.36 17.94 2.99
N PRO A 66 5.95 18.78 3.98
CA PRO A 66 4.54 19.12 4.17
C PRO A 66 3.93 19.84 2.96
N GLU A 67 4.72 20.66 2.29
CA GLU A 67 4.35 21.41 1.09
C GLU A 67 3.93 20.49 -0.05
N LEU A 68 4.63 19.37 -0.24
CA LEU A 68 4.25 18.36 -1.24
C LEU A 68 3.05 17.56 -0.77
N ALA A 69 3.02 17.14 0.50
CA ALA A 69 1.92 16.35 1.05
C ALA A 69 0.56 17.08 0.98
N ALA A 70 0.56 18.42 0.94
CA ALA A 70 -0.65 19.23 0.70
C ALA A 70 -1.28 19.01 -0.68
N TYR A 71 -0.49 18.66 -1.71
CA TYR A 71 -0.97 18.31 -3.05
C TYR A 71 -1.28 16.82 -3.24
N VAL A 72 -0.92 15.99 -2.26
CA VAL A 72 -1.09 14.54 -2.34
C VAL A 72 -2.50 14.16 -1.88
N ARG A 73 -3.23 13.37 -2.68
CA ARG A 73 -4.58 12.92 -2.34
C ARG A 73 -4.60 11.86 -1.24
N ILE A 74 -3.66 10.92 -1.29
CA ILE A 74 -3.46 9.89 -0.26
C ILE A 74 -1.96 9.84 0.04
N ALA A 75 -1.59 10.25 1.25
CA ALA A 75 -0.23 10.38 1.74
C ALA A 75 -0.03 9.41 2.92
N THR A 76 0.81 8.38 2.81
CA THR A 76 0.94 7.33 3.84
C THR A 76 2.40 7.11 4.28
N PRO A 77 2.65 6.61 5.51
CA PRO A 77 4.00 6.53 6.08
C PRO A 77 4.76 5.24 5.72
N HIS A 78 4.83 4.88 4.44
CA HIS A 78 5.53 3.69 3.95
C HIS A 78 5.01 2.39 4.59
N ILE A 79 3.70 2.20 4.48
CA ILE A 79 2.91 1.12 5.08
C ILE A 79 2.08 0.34 4.06
N ALA A 80 2.23 0.59 2.75
CA ALA A 80 1.43 -0.11 1.74
C ALA A 80 1.53 -1.65 1.88
N GLY A 81 2.69 -2.17 2.27
CA GLY A 81 2.95 -3.59 2.51
C GLY A 81 2.63 -4.11 3.93
N TYR A 82 2.08 -3.32 4.84
CA TYR A 82 1.97 -3.66 6.27
C TYR A 82 0.74 -4.54 6.62
N SER A 83 0.41 -5.54 5.82
CA SER A 83 -0.55 -6.57 6.23
C SER A 83 0.06 -7.48 7.31
N LEU A 84 -0.76 -7.95 8.25
CA LEU A 84 -0.36 -8.99 9.20
C LEU A 84 0.03 -10.27 8.46
N ASP A 85 -0.76 -10.61 7.43
CA ASP A 85 -0.55 -11.76 6.57
C ASP A 85 0.80 -11.68 5.85
N GLY A 86 1.16 -10.52 5.31
CA GLY A 86 2.44 -10.27 4.65
C GLY A 86 3.64 -10.38 5.61
N LYS A 87 3.51 -9.86 6.83
CA LYS A 87 4.54 -10.02 7.87
C LYS A 87 4.82 -11.49 8.20
N ILE A 88 3.77 -12.31 8.35
CA ILE A 88 3.90 -13.75 8.63
C ILE A 88 4.42 -14.51 7.39
N ARG A 89 3.94 -14.13 6.19
CA ARG A 89 4.33 -14.73 4.91
C ARG A 89 5.84 -14.69 4.69
N GLY A 90 6.52 -13.61 5.07
CA GLY A 90 7.99 -13.52 4.97
C GLY A 90 8.70 -14.64 5.74
N THR A 91 8.31 -14.88 6.99
CA THR A 91 8.87 -15.98 7.80
C THR A 91 8.48 -17.36 7.23
N TRP A 92 7.25 -17.51 6.76
CA TRP A 92 6.78 -18.74 6.13
C TRP A 92 7.59 -19.09 4.86
N MET A 93 7.86 -18.11 3.99
CA MET A 93 8.68 -18.28 2.79
C MET A 93 10.12 -18.66 3.13
N LEU A 94 10.71 -18.05 4.16
CA LEU A 94 12.04 -18.41 4.64
C LEU A 94 12.06 -19.87 5.13
N ARG A 95 11.05 -20.28 5.91
CA ARG A 95 10.92 -21.67 6.36
C ARG A 95 10.81 -22.64 5.18
N GLN A 96 10.01 -22.31 4.17
CA GLN A 96 9.90 -23.11 2.96
C GLN A 96 11.26 -23.24 2.24
N ALA A 97 11.99 -22.13 2.09
CA ALA A 97 13.30 -22.13 1.44
C ALA A 97 14.34 -22.95 2.20
N VAL A 98 14.38 -22.82 3.53
CA VAL A 98 15.28 -23.60 4.40
C VAL A 98 14.91 -25.09 4.35
N ALA A 99 13.61 -25.42 4.39
CA ALA A 99 13.17 -26.81 4.29
C ALA A 99 13.61 -27.44 2.96
N ASN A 100 13.45 -26.72 1.85
CA ASN A 100 13.89 -27.18 0.54
C ASN A 100 15.42 -27.33 0.45
N ALA A 101 16.19 -26.37 0.98
CA ALA A 101 17.64 -26.37 0.90
C ALA A 101 18.29 -27.46 1.77
N LEU A 102 17.68 -27.80 2.91
CA LEU A 102 18.23 -28.74 3.89
C LEU A 102 17.52 -30.11 3.91
N GLY A 103 16.50 -30.31 3.07
CA GLY A 103 15.75 -31.57 2.99
C GLY A 103 14.80 -31.81 4.16
N PHE A 104 14.32 -30.76 4.84
CA PHE A 104 13.26 -30.89 5.85
C PHE A 104 11.87 -30.94 5.19
N SER A 105 10.88 -31.40 5.94
CA SER A 105 9.49 -31.33 5.51
C SER A 105 9.03 -29.88 5.30
N PRO A 106 8.23 -29.60 4.26
CA PRO A 106 7.72 -28.26 4.01
C PRO A 106 6.85 -27.79 5.19
N PRO A 107 6.76 -26.46 5.44
CA PRO A 107 5.77 -25.93 6.36
C PRO A 107 4.35 -26.31 5.91
N LEU A 108 3.43 -26.39 6.88
CA LEU A 108 1.99 -26.33 6.59
C LEU A 108 1.64 -25.09 5.75
N PRO A 109 0.48 -25.08 5.06
CA PRO A 109 0.00 -23.90 4.34
C PRO A 109 -0.02 -22.64 5.22
N LEU A 110 0.17 -21.47 4.62
CA LEU A 110 0.29 -20.19 5.36
C LEU A 110 -0.91 -19.95 6.28
N GLU A 111 -2.12 -20.28 5.84
CA GLU A 111 -3.36 -20.13 6.60
C GLU A 111 -3.35 -20.84 7.96
N HIS A 112 -2.52 -21.88 8.13
CA HIS A 112 -2.36 -22.56 9.42
C HIS A 112 -1.71 -21.67 10.48
N TYR A 113 -0.86 -20.71 10.07
CA TYR A 113 -0.12 -19.82 10.97
C TYR A 113 -0.77 -18.45 11.12
N LEU A 114 -1.78 -18.13 10.31
CA LEU A 114 -2.46 -16.84 10.37
C LEU A 114 -3.44 -16.83 11.55
N PRO A 115 -3.45 -15.75 12.36
CA PRO A 115 -4.49 -15.60 13.36
C PRO A 115 -5.86 -15.44 12.68
N VAL A 116 -6.88 -15.84 13.42
CA VAL A 116 -8.27 -15.67 13.04
C VAL A 116 -8.55 -14.19 12.71
N ALA A 117 -9.14 -13.94 11.53
CA ALA A 117 -9.67 -12.61 11.21
C ALA A 117 -10.98 -12.36 11.95
N ASP A 118 -11.20 -11.11 12.38
CA ASP A 118 -12.42 -10.69 13.06
C ASP A 118 -13.65 -10.81 12.14
N ALA A 119 -13.49 -10.40 10.87
CA ALA A 119 -14.46 -10.62 9.81
C ALA A 119 -14.03 -11.79 8.92
N ARG A 120 -14.83 -12.85 8.87
CA ARG A 120 -14.53 -14.07 8.07
C ARG A 120 -15.42 -14.23 6.86
N THR A 121 -16.67 -13.79 6.97
CA THR A 121 -17.68 -14.00 5.95
C THR A 121 -18.54 -12.75 5.83
N LEU A 122 -18.82 -12.34 4.60
CA LEU A 122 -19.74 -11.25 4.28
C LEU A 122 -20.64 -11.69 3.13
N ALA A 123 -21.95 -11.70 3.34
CA ALA A 123 -22.92 -11.86 2.26
C ALA A 123 -23.08 -10.52 1.54
N LEU A 124 -22.98 -10.54 0.21
CA LEU A 124 -23.17 -9.38 -0.64
C LEU A 124 -24.37 -9.62 -1.54
N GLU A 125 -25.30 -8.67 -1.50
CA GLU A 125 -26.41 -8.64 -2.44
C GLU A 125 -25.89 -8.37 -3.86
N ALA A 126 -26.64 -8.80 -4.87
CA ALA A 126 -26.25 -8.69 -6.28
C ALA A 126 -25.97 -7.23 -6.72
N GLN A 127 -26.67 -6.27 -6.13
CA GLN A 127 -26.57 -4.83 -6.39
C GLN A 127 -25.58 -4.10 -5.48
N ALA A 128 -24.90 -4.79 -4.56
CA ALA A 128 -23.99 -4.16 -3.61
C ALA A 128 -22.78 -3.52 -4.32
N ASP A 129 -22.29 -2.41 -3.77
CA ASP A 129 -21.03 -1.79 -4.21
C ASP A 129 -19.88 -2.80 -4.09
N MET A 130 -19.26 -3.16 -5.22
CA MET A 130 -18.14 -4.12 -5.25
C MET A 130 -16.89 -3.61 -4.51
N LEU A 131 -16.79 -2.31 -4.22
CA LEU A 131 -15.73 -1.72 -3.41
C LEU A 131 -16.00 -1.79 -1.90
N LEU A 132 -17.23 -2.12 -1.47
CA LEU A 132 -17.57 -2.30 -0.07
C LEU A 132 -16.63 -3.29 0.66
N PRO A 133 -16.43 -4.53 0.18
CA PRO A 133 -15.55 -5.48 0.86
C PRO A 133 -14.08 -5.03 0.87
N VAL A 134 -13.64 -4.27 -0.13
CA VAL A 134 -12.30 -3.68 -0.18
C VAL A 134 -12.14 -2.66 0.95
N ARG A 135 -13.07 -1.70 1.05
CA ARG A 135 -13.05 -0.64 2.08
C ARG A 135 -13.24 -1.20 3.50
N LEU A 136 -13.98 -2.30 3.64
CA LEU A 136 -14.16 -2.99 4.91
C LEU A 136 -12.83 -3.52 5.46
N LEU A 137 -11.99 -4.08 4.60
CA LEU A 137 -10.69 -4.62 5.00
C LEU A 137 -9.61 -3.55 5.09
N TYR A 138 -9.63 -2.57 4.21
CA TYR A 138 -8.64 -1.51 4.20
C TYR A 138 -9.16 -0.21 3.59
N ASP A 139 -9.18 0.84 4.43
CA ASP A 139 -9.37 2.23 4.02
C ASP A 139 -8.04 3.00 4.16
N PRO A 140 -7.34 3.31 3.05
CA PRO A 140 -6.08 4.05 3.10
C PRO A 140 -6.24 5.49 3.61
N TYR A 141 -7.46 6.05 3.60
CA TYR A 141 -7.68 7.40 4.13
C TYR A 141 -7.51 7.47 5.66
N ARG A 142 -7.63 6.34 6.36
CA ARG A 142 -7.28 6.27 7.79
C ARG A 142 -5.81 6.58 8.01
N ASP A 143 -4.95 5.96 7.24
CA ASP A 143 -3.49 6.10 7.35
C ASP A 143 -3.05 7.48 6.84
N ASP A 144 -3.73 7.98 5.81
CA ASP A 144 -3.56 9.36 5.33
C ASP A 144 -3.79 10.40 6.43
N ARG A 145 -4.95 10.32 7.11
CA ARG A 145 -5.26 11.23 8.21
C ARG A 145 -4.23 11.13 9.34
N ALA A 146 -3.76 9.93 9.65
CA ALA A 146 -2.76 9.72 10.69
C ALA A 146 -1.41 10.36 10.32
N LEU A 147 -0.93 10.22 9.07
CA LEU A 147 0.28 10.92 8.62
C LEU A 147 0.08 12.44 8.63
N ARG A 148 -1.07 12.94 8.17
CA ARG A 148 -1.32 14.40 8.13
C ARG A 148 -1.27 15.07 9.49
N GLN A 149 -1.62 14.35 10.56
CA GLN A 149 -1.52 14.86 11.93
C GLN A 149 -0.07 15.12 12.36
N THR A 150 0.93 14.49 11.73
CA THR A 150 2.35 14.68 12.06
C THR A 150 2.98 15.85 11.28
N LEU A 151 2.36 16.32 10.20
CA LEU A 151 2.96 17.30 9.29
C LEU A 151 3.11 18.71 9.87
N PHE A 152 2.48 18.99 11.01
CA PHE A 152 2.59 20.26 11.73
C PHE A 152 3.68 20.24 12.81
N LEU A 153 4.31 19.10 13.04
CA LEU A 153 5.38 18.94 14.02
C LEU A 153 6.71 19.48 13.48
N GLU A 154 7.61 19.84 14.38
CA GLU A 154 8.99 20.14 14.02
C GLU A 154 9.68 18.90 13.41
N ALA A 155 10.66 19.11 12.53
CA ALA A 155 11.23 18.02 11.72
C ALA A 155 11.68 16.80 12.55
N ALA A 156 12.36 17.02 13.68
CA ALA A 156 12.79 15.93 14.55
C ALA A 156 11.62 15.14 15.15
N GLU A 157 10.55 15.82 15.53
CA GLU A 157 9.34 15.21 16.10
C GLU A 157 8.51 14.52 15.02
N GLN A 158 8.40 15.13 13.83
CA GLN A 158 7.75 14.53 12.67
C GLN A 158 8.41 13.19 12.30
N ALA A 159 9.74 13.16 12.23
CA ALA A 159 10.51 11.95 11.95
C ALA A 159 10.18 10.82 12.95
N ILE A 160 10.15 11.14 14.25
CA ILE A 160 9.78 10.18 15.30
C ILE A 160 8.33 9.71 15.11
N ALA A 161 7.40 10.65 14.87
CA ALA A 161 5.99 10.33 14.68
C ALA A 161 5.75 9.45 13.45
N PHE A 162 6.44 9.71 12.34
CA PHE A 162 6.41 8.88 11.12
C PHE A 162 6.77 7.43 11.42
N ASP A 163 7.87 7.21 12.14
CA ASP A 163 8.29 5.86 12.53
C ASP A 163 7.37 5.22 13.57
N GLN A 164 6.75 6.02 14.46
CA GLN A 164 5.75 5.52 15.39
C GLN A 164 4.49 5.01 14.69
N LEU A 165 4.01 5.70 13.63
CA LEU A 165 2.88 5.24 12.83
C LEU A 165 3.14 3.86 12.21
N ARG A 166 4.38 3.60 11.79
CA ARG A 166 4.81 2.30 11.24
C ARG A 166 4.94 1.25 12.33
N LYS A 167 5.58 1.59 13.45
CA LYS A 167 5.84 0.67 14.56
C LYS A 167 4.55 0.22 15.23
N LEU A 168 3.60 1.13 15.40
CA LEU A 168 2.31 0.91 16.04
C LEU A 168 1.17 0.71 15.03
N TYR A 169 1.51 0.34 13.79
CA TYR A 169 0.54 0.17 12.72
C TYR A 169 -0.52 -0.87 13.12
N PRO A 170 -1.83 -0.56 12.99
CA PRO A 170 -2.90 -1.45 13.38
C PRO A 170 -2.87 -2.76 12.59
N VAL A 171 -3.54 -3.78 13.11
CA VAL A 171 -3.75 -5.02 12.35
C VAL A 171 -4.57 -4.72 11.10
N ARG A 172 -3.99 -5.03 9.94
CA ARG A 172 -4.61 -4.96 8.63
C ARG A 172 -4.53 -6.34 7.99
N ARG A 173 -5.64 -6.80 7.40
CA ARG A 173 -5.73 -8.12 6.75
C ARG A 173 -5.78 -8.01 5.23
N GLU A 174 -5.39 -9.08 4.54
CA GLU A 174 -5.50 -9.19 3.07
C GLU A 174 -6.88 -9.70 2.62
N PHE A 175 -7.25 -9.46 1.37
CA PHE A 175 -8.56 -9.85 0.81
C PHE A 175 -8.84 -11.34 0.90
N SER A 176 -7.79 -12.16 0.80
CA SER A 176 -7.87 -13.62 0.92
C SER A 176 -8.33 -14.12 2.29
N THR A 177 -8.44 -13.24 3.29
CA THR A 177 -8.91 -13.58 4.65
C THR A 177 -10.42 -13.43 4.82
N LEU A 178 -11.10 -12.74 3.89
CA LEU A 178 -12.54 -12.56 3.89
C LEU A 178 -13.19 -13.44 2.82
N THR A 179 -14.19 -14.21 3.23
CA THR A 179 -15.03 -15.00 2.32
C THR A 179 -16.27 -14.19 1.96
N LEU A 180 -16.51 -13.98 0.67
CA LEU A 180 -17.67 -13.28 0.16
C LEU A 180 -18.69 -14.28 -0.34
N VAL A 181 -19.90 -14.22 0.20
CA VAL A 181 -21.04 -15.02 -0.27
C VAL A 181 -21.83 -14.15 -1.23
N VAL A 182 -21.96 -14.59 -2.49
CA VAL A 182 -22.57 -13.80 -3.56
C VAL A 182 -23.56 -14.67 -4.33
N SER A 183 -24.57 -14.05 -4.93
CA SER A 183 -25.57 -14.75 -5.77
C SER A 183 -25.34 -14.53 -7.28
N SER A 184 -24.37 -13.71 -7.66
CA SER A 184 -24.10 -13.34 -9.05
C SER A 184 -22.76 -13.93 -9.52
N PRO A 185 -22.75 -14.77 -10.58
CA PRO A 185 -21.50 -15.30 -11.14
C PRO A 185 -20.55 -14.21 -11.62
N VAL A 186 -21.07 -13.11 -12.16
CA VAL A 186 -20.25 -11.96 -12.62
C VAL A 186 -19.58 -11.28 -11.43
N GLN A 187 -20.32 -11.09 -10.34
CA GLN A 187 -19.79 -10.53 -9.10
C GLN A 187 -18.75 -11.47 -8.49
N ALA A 188 -18.98 -12.79 -8.54
CA ALA A 188 -18.05 -13.78 -8.06
C ALA A 188 -16.70 -13.72 -8.80
N THR A 189 -16.72 -13.80 -10.14
CA THR A 189 -15.50 -13.73 -10.96
C THR A 189 -14.74 -12.44 -10.72
N TYR A 190 -15.43 -11.30 -10.63
CA TYR A 190 -14.79 -10.01 -10.35
C TYR A 190 -14.08 -10.01 -8.99
N LEU A 191 -14.77 -10.43 -7.92
CA LEU A 191 -14.22 -10.40 -6.56
C LEU A 191 -13.10 -11.44 -6.36
N GLU A 192 -13.20 -12.61 -6.99
CA GLU A 192 -12.11 -13.59 -7.03
C GLU A 192 -10.86 -13.02 -7.69
N SER A 193 -11.03 -12.28 -8.80
CA SER A 193 -9.90 -11.64 -9.50
C SER A 193 -9.17 -10.59 -8.65
N LEU A 194 -9.86 -9.98 -7.68
CA LEU A 194 -9.24 -9.06 -6.71
C LEU A 194 -8.46 -9.82 -5.61
N GLY A 195 -8.69 -11.12 -5.44
CA GLY A 195 -8.04 -11.96 -4.44
C GLY A 195 -8.89 -12.27 -3.20
N PHE A 196 -10.20 -12.03 -3.26
CA PHE A 196 -11.13 -12.51 -2.22
C PHE A 196 -11.36 -14.02 -2.35
N ARG A 197 -11.72 -14.66 -1.23
CA ARG A 197 -12.36 -15.98 -1.28
C ARG A 197 -13.84 -15.75 -1.58
N VAL A 198 -14.42 -16.50 -2.50
CA VAL A 198 -15.83 -16.32 -2.89
C VAL A 198 -16.56 -17.65 -2.84
N VAL A 199 -17.82 -17.61 -2.40
CA VAL A 199 -18.78 -18.70 -2.44
C VAL A 199 -19.99 -18.20 -3.23
N LEU A 200 -20.33 -18.90 -4.31
CA LEU A 200 -21.54 -18.63 -5.09
C LEU A 200 -22.70 -19.44 -4.49
N GLU A 201 -23.76 -18.74 -4.08
CA GLU A 201 -25.04 -19.33 -3.66
C GLU A 201 -26.00 -19.58 -4.83
#